data_AF-A0A372MFR5-F1
#
_entry.id   AF-A0A372MFR5-F1
#
_cell.length_a   1.000
_cell.length_b   1.000
_cell.length_c   1.000
_cell.angle_alpha   90.00
_cell.angle_beta   90.00
_cell.angle_gamma   90.00
#
_symmetry.space_group_name_H-M   'P 1'
#
loop_
_entity.id
_entity.type
_entity.pdbx_description
1 polymer ?
#
loop_
_entity_poly.entity_id
_entity_poly.type
_entity_poly.pdbx_seq_one_letter_code
_entity_poly.pdbx_strand_id
1 'polypeptide(L)'
;MKALKIIVLVLLSVVVIAYGMAFMMYRGIHNTVLNQTYYHTVVSDNEIPALVHGEIAKMIPDIVRDGLTGGKAITDPAQKAGLDAQVDLISGAIIDALDEEWIGDQAVMVTDDVVNSLTGETGELTAVIDITPKLDAIEQNIAKGLEQYSDAELMAMFGAPKAYIPVIAEQIVGQLGLPESLVIGDLVNVMAPGTISMVRGYLSLMNTWLSILILILVLLVFLILAILLLQRSSGMQWAGITIALSGALFLIVKSIYSSLERIGSLAGIDFGSLPVPTSMLEGIVKYTFSQMNKSAIVLIIVGIVVFAVGLVMPKKPKEA
;
A
#
# COMPACT_ATOMS: atom_id res chain seq x y z
N MET A 1 2.32 -33.49 40.74
CA MET A 1 1.39 -33.65 39.59
C MET A 1 0.53 -32.42 39.29
N LYS A 2 -0.21 -31.83 40.25
CA LYS A 2 -1.08 -30.66 39.95
C LYS A 2 -0.32 -29.44 39.42
N ALA A 3 0.82 -29.09 40.03
CA ALA A 3 1.66 -27.96 39.58
C ALA A 3 2.17 -28.15 38.14
N LEU A 4 2.63 -29.36 37.79
CA LEU A 4 3.08 -29.69 36.43
C LEU A 4 1.97 -29.50 35.38
N LYS A 5 0.75 -29.95 35.67
CA LYS A 5 -0.40 -29.78 34.76
C LYS A 5 -0.71 -28.30 34.49
N ILE A 6 -0.63 -27.46 35.52
CA ILE A 6 -0.87 -26.01 35.39
C ILE A 6 0.26 -25.36 34.58
N ILE A 7 1.53 -25.70 34.83
CA ILE A 7 2.67 -25.18 34.05
C ILE A 7 2.51 -25.52 32.57
N VAL A 8 2.19 -26.78 32.24
CA VAL A 8 1.94 -27.21 30.86
C VAL A 8 0.79 -26.41 30.22
N LEU A 9 -0.30 -26.16 30.96
CA LEU A 9 -1.42 -25.36 30.46
C LEU A 9 -1.07 -23.90 30.22
N VAL A 10 -0.25 -23.30 31.09
CA VAL A 10 0.24 -21.94 30.89
C VAL A 10 1.07 -21.86 29.62
N LEU A 11 2.01 -22.81 29.41
CA LEU A 11 2.83 -22.86 28.20
C LEU A 11 1.96 -23.04 26.94
N LEU A 12 1.01 -23.97 26.95
CA LEU A 12 0.06 -24.15 25.85
C LEU A 12 -0.79 -22.89 25.60
N SER A 13 -1.18 -22.18 26.67
CA SER A 13 -1.94 -20.93 26.55
C SER A 13 -1.14 -19.84 25.87
N VAL A 14 0.16 -19.71 26.19
CA VAL A 14 1.06 -18.77 25.52
C VAL A 14 1.15 -19.08 24.03
N VAL A 15 1.29 -20.35 23.65
CA VAL A 15 1.32 -20.77 22.24
C VAL A 15 0.02 -20.42 21.51
N VAL A 16 -1.13 -20.69 22.12
CA VAL A 16 -2.45 -20.36 21.55
C VAL A 16 -2.65 -18.86 21.42
N ILE A 17 -2.21 -18.08 22.40
CA ILE A 17 -2.26 -16.61 22.36
C ILE A 17 -1.39 -16.09 21.22
N ALA A 18 -0.13 -16.53 21.13
CA ALA A 18 0.79 -16.12 20.07
C ALA A 18 0.25 -16.48 18.68
N TYR A 19 -0.25 -17.71 18.51
CA TYR A 19 -0.87 -18.16 17.27
C TYR A 19 -2.13 -17.35 16.93
N GLY A 20 -3.00 -17.09 17.91
CA GLY A 20 -4.21 -16.28 17.73
C GLY A 20 -3.90 -14.85 17.31
N MET A 21 -2.86 -14.24 17.90
CA MET A 21 -2.37 -12.93 17.50
C MET A 21 -1.82 -12.92 16.08
N ALA A 22 -1.01 -13.90 15.70
CA ALA A 22 -0.52 -14.05 14.33
C ALA A 22 -1.66 -14.20 13.32
N PHE A 23 -2.67 -15.03 13.65
CA PHE A 23 -3.86 -15.22 12.84
C PHE A 23 -4.64 -13.91 12.63
N MET A 24 -4.86 -13.12 13.70
CA MET A 24 -5.56 -11.84 13.59
C MET A 24 -4.80 -10.82 12.76
N MET A 25 -3.46 -10.77 12.91
CA MET A 25 -2.61 -9.93 12.08
C MET A 25 -2.73 -10.32 10.60
N TYR A 26 -2.63 -11.62 10.30
CA TYR A 26 -2.77 -12.13 8.93
C TYR A 26 -4.13 -11.80 8.32
N ARG A 27 -5.22 -12.03 9.04
CA ARG A 27 -6.57 -11.65 8.59
C ARG A 27 -6.72 -10.15 8.39
N GLY A 28 -6.07 -9.36 9.25
CA GLY A 28 -5.97 -7.91 9.09
C GLY A 28 -5.36 -7.53 7.75
N ILE A 29 -4.16 -8.06 7.46
CA ILE A 29 -3.44 -7.84 6.20
C ILE A 29 -4.29 -8.28 5.00
N HIS A 30 -4.87 -9.48 5.07
CA HIS A 30 -5.67 -10.02 3.98
C HIS A 30 -6.93 -9.18 3.67
N ASN A 31 -7.59 -8.64 4.69
CA ASN A 31 -8.78 -7.81 4.53
C ASN A 31 -8.47 -6.35 4.16
N THR A 32 -7.19 -5.96 4.10
CA THR A 32 -6.75 -4.57 3.85
C THR A 32 -5.72 -4.54 2.73
N VAL A 33 -4.44 -4.71 3.05
CA VAL A 33 -3.28 -4.64 2.15
C VAL A 33 -3.33 -5.65 0.99
N LEU A 34 -4.13 -6.71 1.08
CA LEU A 34 -4.31 -7.68 0.00
C LEU A 34 -5.71 -7.65 -0.62
N ASN A 35 -6.42 -6.53 -0.47
CA ASN A 35 -7.77 -6.35 -1.00
C ASN A 35 -7.77 -5.17 -1.99
N GLN A 36 -8.12 -5.42 -3.25
CA GLN A 36 -8.21 -4.37 -4.29
C GLN A 36 -9.19 -3.26 -3.91
N THR A 37 -10.37 -3.62 -3.38
CA THR A 37 -11.38 -2.65 -2.96
C THR A 37 -10.85 -1.69 -1.90
N TYR A 38 -9.97 -2.17 -1.01
CA TYR A 38 -9.33 -1.31 -0.01
C TYR A 38 -8.52 -0.19 -0.70
N TYR A 39 -7.77 -0.52 -1.75
CA TYR A 39 -6.96 0.45 -2.48
C TYR A 39 -7.79 1.38 -3.34
N HIS A 40 -8.85 0.89 -3.98
CA HIS A 40 -9.77 1.76 -4.74
C HIS A 40 -10.39 2.82 -3.83
N THR A 41 -10.79 2.43 -2.61
CA THR A 41 -11.26 3.39 -1.58
C THR A 41 -10.16 4.35 -1.15
N VAL A 42 -8.94 3.87 -0.92
CA VAL A 42 -7.82 4.75 -0.52
C VAL A 42 -7.48 5.76 -1.62
N VAL A 43 -7.40 5.32 -2.87
CA VAL A 43 -7.10 6.18 -4.03
C VAL A 43 -8.18 7.26 -4.18
N SER A 44 -9.45 6.88 -4.09
CA SER A 44 -10.59 7.79 -4.23
C SER A 44 -10.72 8.75 -3.03
N ASP A 45 -10.73 8.24 -1.80
CA ASP A 45 -11.04 9.04 -0.60
C ASP A 45 -9.90 9.97 -0.18
N ASN A 46 -8.67 9.72 -0.66
CA ASN A 46 -7.50 10.52 -0.32
C ASN A 46 -6.98 11.36 -1.49
N GLU A 47 -7.70 11.45 -2.61
CA GLU A 47 -7.31 12.29 -3.75
C GLU A 47 -5.85 12.03 -4.20
N ILE A 48 -5.40 10.77 -4.15
CA ILE A 48 -4.06 10.37 -4.57
C ILE A 48 -3.70 10.89 -5.98
N PRO A 49 -4.63 10.86 -6.96
CA PRO A 49 -4.32 11.38 -8.29
C PRO A 49 -3.99 12.88 -8.30
N ALA A 50 -4.76 13.70 -7.57
CA ALA A 50 -4.50 15.14 -7.44
C ALA A 50 -3.16 15.43 -6.77
N LEU A 51 -2.78 14.63 -5.78
CA LEU A 51 -1.49 14.74 -5.13
C LEU A 51 -0.32 14.42 -6.07
N VAL A 52 -0.42 13.30 -6.80
CA VAL A 52 0.61 12.90 -7.78
C VAL A 52 0.70 13.93 -8.89
N HIS A 53 -0.44 14.41 -9.40
CA HIS A 53 -0.51 15.50 -10.37
C HIS A 53 0.20 16.76 -9.86
N GLY A 54 -0.10 17.18 -8.63
CA GLY A 54 0.52 18.34 -8.01
C GLY A 54 2.03 18.21 -7.80
N GLU A 55 2.54 17.02 -7.49
CA GLU A 55 3.98 16.78 -7.38
C GLU A 55 4.66 16.75 -8.75
N ILE A 56 4.04 16.11 -9.75
CA ILE A 56 4.49 16.16 -11.15
C ILE A 56 4.58 17.61 -11.63
N ALA A 57 3.54 18.41 -11.36
CA ALA A 57 3.49 19.82 -11.75
C ALA A 57 4.59 20.69 -11.11
N LYS A 58 5.05 20.34 -9.91
CA LYS A 58 6.18 21.01 -9.26
C LYS A 58 7.53 20.60 -9.83
N MET A 59 7.69 19.33 -10.21
CA MET A 59 8.98 18.78 -10.64
C MET A 59 9.28 19.05 -12.13
N ILE A 60 8.26 18.98 -13.00
CA ILE A 60 8.45 19.08 -14.45
C ILE A 60 9.16 20.37 -14.88
N PRO A 61 8.80 21.58 -14.38
CA PRO A 61 9.44 22.81 -14.83
C PRO A 61 10.96 22.82 -14.64
N ASP A 62 11.46 22.28 -13.53
CA ASP A 62 12.89 22.21 -13.29
C ASP A 62 13.59 21.17 -14.17
N ILE A 63 12.95 20.02 -14.43
CA ILE A 63 13.45 19.00 -15.35
C ILE A 63 13.53 19.54 -16.78
N VAL A 64 12.47 20.20 -17.24
CA VAL A 64 12.41 20.80 -18.58
C VAL A 64 13.48 21.89 -18.71
N ARG A 65 13.61 22.76 -17.70
CA ARG A 65 14.64 23.81 -17.69
C ARG A 65 16.06 23.22 -17.76
N ASP A 66 16.33 22.18 -16.97
CA ASP A 66 17.62 21.49 -16.99
C ASP A 66 17.90 20.87 -18.37
N GLY A 67 16.90 20.21 -18.96
CA GLY A 67 16.99 19.63 -20.30
C GLY A 67 17.27 20.66 -21.39
N LEU A 68 16.59 21.81 -21.37
CA LEU A 68 16.79 22.89 -22.36
C LEU A 68 18.14 23.61 -22.21
N THR A 69 18.69 23.68 -20.99
CA THR A 69 19.93 24.42 -20.70
C THR A 69 21.17 23.54 -20.58
N GLY A 70 21.00 22.22 -20.46
CA GLY A 70 22.05 21.28 -20.09
C GLY A 70 22.68 21.61 -18.73
N GLY A 71 21.86 22.11 -17.78
CA GLY A 71 22.28 22.51 -16.43
C GLY A 71 23.08 23.83 -16.34
N LYS A 72 23.10 24.63 -17.41
CA LYS A 72 23.82 25.91 -17.44
C LYS A 72 22.94 27.06 -16.97
N ALA A 73 23.48 27.90 -16.08
CA ALA A 73 22.83 29.14 -15.69
C ALA A 73 22.81 30.14 -16.85
N ILE A 74 21.61 30.59 -17.24
CA ILE A 74 21.44 31.69 -18.21
C ILE A 74 21.48 33.02 -17.46
N THR A 75 22.46 33.86 -17.79
CA THR A 75 22.70 35.15 -17.14
C THR A 75 22.14 36.34 -17.92
N ASP A 76 21.84 36.17 -19.22
CA ASP A 76 21.24 37.21 -20.06
C ASP A 76 19.71 37.29 -19.85
N PRO A 77 19.15 38.45 -19.46
CA PRO A 77 17.72 38.60 -19.20
C PRO A 77 16.80 38.27 -20.40
N ALA A 78 17.24 38.56 -21.63
CA ALA A 78 16.43 38.31 -22.82
C ALA A 78 16.36 36.81 -23.15
N GLN A 79 17.49 36.11 -23.09
CA GLN A 79 17.53 34.64 -23.22
C GLN A 79 16.77 33.95 -22.09
N LYS A 80 16.84 34.48 -20.87
CA LYS A 80 16.09 33.93 -19.73
C LYS A 80 14.58 34.00 -19.95
N ALA A 81 14.06 35.13 -20.42
CA ALA A 81 12.62 35.27 -20.68
C ALA A 81 12.11 34.32 -21.78
N GLY A 82 12.90 34.12 -22.85
CA GLY A 82 12.59 33.14 -23.89
C GLY A 82 12.62 31.70 -23.38
N LEU A 83 13.62 31.35 -22.55
CA LEU A 83 13.70 30.04 -21.90
C LEU A 83 12.52 29.80 -20.96
N ASP A 84 12.18 30.75 -20.09
CA ASP A 84 11.07 30.59 -19.15
C ASP A 84 9.75 30.39 -19.91
N ALA A 85 9.53 31.09 -21.03
CA ALA A 85 8.36 30.84 -21.88
C ALA A 85 8.34 29.44 -22.52
N GLN A 86 9.50 28.89 -22.92
CA GLN A 86 9.59 27.51 -23.41
C GLN A 86 9.33 26.50 -22.29
N VAL A 87 9.88 26.74 -21.10
CA VAL A 87 9.67 25.90 -19.92
C VAL A 87 8.18 25.88 -19.57
N ASP A 88 7.52 27.03 -19.51
CA ASP A 88 6.09 27.12 -19.19
C ASP A 88 5.22 26.40 -20.22
N LEU A 89 5.51 26.59 -21.52
CA LEU A 89 4.80 25.92 -22.61
C LEU A 89 4.92 24.39 -22.54
N ILE A 90 6.15 23.88 -22.45
CA ILE A 90 6.43 22.45 -22.47
C ILE A 90 5.93 21.81 -21.17
N SER A 91 6.17 22.46 -20.03
CA SER A 91 5.71 21.94 -18.74
C SER A 91 4.20 21.89 -18.66
N GLY A 92 3.51 22.96 -19.10
CA GLY A 92 2.05 22.98 -19.17
C GLY A 92 1.51 21.86 -20.05
N ALA A 93 2.10 21.64 -21.23
CA ALA A 93 1.68 20.58 -22.13
C ALA A 93 1.82 19.17 -21.53
N ILE A 94 2.90 18.91 -20.78
CA ILE A 94 3.09 17.63 -20.08
C ILE A 94 2.12 17.49 -18.90
N ILE A 95 1.97 18.53 -18.08
CA ILE A 95 1.07 18.54 -16.92
C ILE A 95 -0.39 18.33 -17.34
N ASP A 96 -0.81 18.94 -18.45
CA ASP A 96 -2.15 18.80 -18.99
C ASP A 96 -2.38 17.42 -19.61
N ALA A 97 -1.35 16.82 -20.21
CA ALA A 97 -1.45 15.47 -20.76
C ALA A 97 -1.51 14.40 -19.67
N LEU A 98 -0.75 14.57 -18.59
CA LEU A 98 -0.71 13.69 -17.43
C LEU A 98 -1.78 14.10 -16.40
N ASP A 99 -3.04 14.21 -16.84
CA ASP A 99 -4.17 14.63 -16.01
C ASP A 99 -4.49 13.68 -14.84
N GLU A 100 -5.26 14.19 -13.87
CA GLU A 100 -5.66 13.43 -12.67
C GLU A 100 -6.47 12.17 -12.98
N GLU A 101 -7.30 12.19 -14.04
CA GLU A 101 -8.13 11.04 -14.42
C GLU A 101 -7.26 9.88 -14.88
N TRP A 102 -6.33 10.14 -15.80
CA TRP A 102 -5.38 9.16 -16.28
C TRP A 102 -4.46 8.65 -15.17
N ILE A 103 -3.95 9.54 -14.31
CA ILE A 103 -3.14 9.14 -13.14
C ILE A 103 -3.95 8.21 -12.23
N GLY A 104 -5.24 8.48 -12.01
CA GLY A 104 -6.13 7.63 -11.24
C GLY A 104 -6.26 6.23 -11.84
N ASP A 105 -6.51 6.15 -13.14
CA ASP A 105 -6.62 4.87 -13.86
C ASP A 105 -5.31 4.07 -13.78
N GLN A 106 -4.16 4.73 -13.96
CA GLN A 106 -2.86 4.07 -13.84
C GLN A 106 -2.63 3.58 -12.41
N ALA A 107 -2.94 4.40 -11.40
CA ALA A 107 -2.76 4.04 -10.00
C ALA A 107 -3.60 2.82 -9.61
N VAL A 108 -4.84 2.74 -10.06
CA VAL A 108 -5.72 1.59 -9.84
C VAL A 108 -5.17 0.34 -10.52
N MET A 109 -4.82 0.42 -11.82
CA MET A 109 -4.27 -0.71 -12.56
C MET A 109 -2.99 -1.27 -11.91
N VAL A 110 -2.05 -0.38 -11.56
CA VAL A 110 -0.80 -0.78 -10.92
C VAL A 110 -1.08 -1.43 -9.57
N THR A 111 -1.97 -0.84 -8.77
CA THR A 111 -2.27 -1.37 -7.44
C THR A 111 -2.97 -2.73 -7.51
N ASP A 112 -3.88 -2.92 -8.45
CA ASP A 112 -4.56 -4.21 -8.68
C ASP A 112 -3.56 -5.29 -9.10
N ASP A 113 -2.63 -4.98 -10.00
CA ASP A 113 -1.56 -5.89 -10.40
C ASP A 113 -0.64 -6.27 -9.23
N VAL A 114 -0.28 -5.30 -8.37
CA VAL A 114 0.47 -5.60 -7.13
C VAL A 114 -0.32 -6.56 -6.24
N VAL A 115 -1.61 -6.29 -5.99
CA VAL A 115 -2.44 -7.17 -5.14
C VAL A 115 -2.57 -8.56 -5.75
N ASN A 116 -2.78 -8.68 -7.06
CA ASN A 116 -2.90 -9.96 -7.76
C ASN A 116 -1.59 -10.76 -7.73
N SER A 117 -0.46 -10.07 -7.87
CA SER A 117 0.87 -10.66 -7.76
C SER A 117 1.12 -11.20 -6.35
N LEU A 118 0.81 -10.41 -5.31
CA LEU A 118 1.01 -10.77 -3.91
C LEU A 118 0.07 -11.88 -3.41
N THR A 119 -1.18 -11.89 -3.88
CA THR A 119 -2.16 -12.95 -3.58
C THR A 119 -1.89 -14.21 -4.40
N GLY A 120 -1.08 -14.10 -5.46
CA GLY A 120 -0.59 -15.22 -6.27
C GLY A 120 -1.48 -15.60 -7.44
N GLU A 121 -2.42 -14.73 -7.84
CA GLU A 121 -3.30 -14.91 -9.00
C GLU A 121 -2.53 -14.84 -10.32
N THR A 122 -1.71 -13.81 -10.51
CA THR A 122 -0.82 -13.64 -11.68
C THR A 122 0.56 -14.21 -11.40
N GLY A 123 1.04 -14.01 -10.17
CA GLY A 123 2.32 -14.52 -9.67
C GLY A 123 3.56 -13.70 -10.01
N GLU A 124 3.41 -12.69 -10.87
CA GLU A 124 4.40 -11.65 -11.17
C GLU A 124 3.69 -10.32 -11.45
N LEU A 125 4.46 -9.22 -11.47
CA LEU A 125 3.95 -7.90 -11.85
C LEU A 125 3.90 -7.80 -13.36
N THR A 126 2.72 -7.51 -13.90
CA THR A 126 2.44 -7.46 -15.34
C THR A 126 1.94 -6.09 -15.81
N ALA A 127 1.72 -5.14 -14.90
CA ALA A 127 1.27 -3.81 -15.24
C ALA A 127 2.29 -3.08 -16.13
N VAL A 128 1.78 -2.57 -17.24
CA VAL A 128 2.51 -1.72 -18.18
C VAL A 128 1.72 -0.42 -18.33
N ILE A 129 2.33 0.69 -17.95
CA ILE A 129 1.78 2.02 -18.22
C ILE A 129 2.16 2.39 -19.64
N ASP A 130 1.17 2.47 -20.52
CA ASP A 130 1.34 2.97 -21.89
C ASP A 130 1.33 4.50 -21.89
N ILE A 131 2.45 5.09 -22.30
CA ILE A 131 2.66 6.54 -22.36
C ILE A 131 2.45 7.05 -23.79
N THR A 132 2.44 6.19 -24.82
CA THR A 132 2.31 6.60 -26.22
C THR A 132 1.11 7.54 -26.46
N PRO A 133 -0.12 7.25 -25.98
CA PRO A 133 -1.24 8.17 -26.16
C PRO A 133 -1.02 9.53 -25.49
N LYS A 134 -0.21 9.58 -24.43
CA LYS A 134 0.14 10.82 -23.74
C LYS A 134 1.26 11.57 -24.45
N LEU A 135 2.18 10.91 -25.13
CA LEU A 135 3.14 11.58 -26.02
C LEU A 135 2.43 12.33 -27.15
N ASP A 136 1.44 11.68 -27.78
CA ASP A 136 0.61 12.32 -28.80
C ASP A 136 -0.16 13.53 -28.24
N ALA A 137 -0.68 13.41 -27.01
CA ALA A 137 -1.37 14.51 -26.34
C ALA A 137 -0.42 15.68 -26.00
N ILE A 138 0.80 15.38 -25.55
CA ILE A 138 1.84 16.39 -25.28
C ILE A 138 2.17 17.13 -26.57
N GLU A 139 2.39 16.42 -27.68
CA GLU A 139 2.66 17.03 -28.99
C GLU A 139 1.55 18.00 -29.40
N GLN A 140 0.30 17.55 -29.30
CA GLN A 140 -0.88 18.37 -29.64
C GLN A 140 -1.01 19.58 -28.72
N ASN A 141 -0.76 19.42 -27.42
CA ASN A 141 -0.81 20.51 -26.45
C ASN A 141 0.28 21.55 -26.71
N ILE A 142 1.50 21.12 -27.03
CA ILE A 142 2.60 22.01 -27.46
C ILE A 142 2.21 22.74 -28.73
N ALA A 143 1.73 22.03 -29.76
CA ALA A 143 1.33 22.63 -31.02
C ALA A 143 0.27 23.72 -30.82
N LYS A 144 -0.77 23.42 -30.03
CA LYS A 144 -1.83 24.36 -29.67
C LYS A 144 -1.32 25.57 -28.88
N GLY A 145 -0.38 25.37 -27.96
CA GLY A 145 0.25 26.47 -27.22
C GLY A 145 1.10 27.38 -28.12
N LEU A 146 1.81 26.80 -29.09
CA LEU A 146 2.62 27.55 -30.06
C LEU A 146 1.78 28.45 -30.99
N GLU A 147 0.51 28.10 -31.24
CA GLU A 147 -0.39 28.92 -32.07
C GLU A 147 -0.60 30.34 -31.53
N GLN A 148 -0.43 30.53 -30.22
CA GLN A 148 -0.65 31.81 -29.53
C GLN A 148 0.47 32.83 -29.78
N TYR A 149 1.65 32.39 -30.17
CA TYR A 149 2.79 33.24 -30.48
C TYR A 149 2.70 33.77 -31.91
N SER A 150 3.31 34.91 -32.21
CA SER A 150 3.47 35.43 -33.57
C SER A 150 4.62 34.74 -34.32
N ASP A 151 4.66 34.85 -35.65
CA ASP A 151 5.79 34.33 -36.45
C ASP A 151 7.14 34.89 -35.99
N ALA A 152 7.19 36.16 -35.58
CA ALA A 152 8.42 36.80 -35.09
C ALA A 152 8.89 36.18 -33.76
N GLU A 153 7.95 35.86 -32.86
CA GLU A 153 8.25 35.21 -31.58
C GLU A 153 8.69 33.76 -31.78
N LEU A 154 8.02 32.99 -32.65
CA LEU A 154 8.43 31.62 -32.96
C LEU A 154 9.79 31.56 -33.66
N MET A 155 10.08 32.51 -34.56
CA MET A 155 11.41 32.66 -35.16
C MET A 155 12.49 32.98 -34.12
N ALA A 156 12.15 33.72 -33.07
CA ALA A 156 13.09 34.02 -31.98
C ALA A 156 13.29 32.84 -31.02
N MET A 157 12.24 32.06 -30.75
CA MET A 157 12.28 30.95 -29.80
C MET A 157 12.83 29.65 -30.41
N PHE A 158 12.41 29.33 -31.63
CA PHE A 158 12.65 28.03 -32.28
C PHE A 158 13.29 28.15 -33.67
N GLY A 159 13.54 29.37 -34.17
CA GLY A 159 14.15 29.57 -35.48
C GLY A 159 13.25 29.23 -36.67
N ALA A 160 11.94 29.06 -36.43
CA ALA A 160 10.98 28.64 -37.46
C ALA A 160 9.63 29.37 -37.32
N PRO A 161 8.92 29.65 -38.44
CA PRO A 161 7.60 30.30 -38.43
C PRO A 161 6.47 29.31 -38.13
N LYS A 162 5.23 29.82 -37.98
CA LYS A 162 4.02 29.03 -37.64
C LYS A 162 3.78 27.82 -38.53
N ALA A 163 4.15 27.88 -39.80
CA ALA A 163 3.98 26.78 -40.74
C ALA A 163 4.70 25.48 -40.31
N TYR A 164 5.70 25.60 -39.41
CA TYR A 164 6.46 24.47 -38.88
C TYR A 164 6.03 24.05 -37.48
N ILE A 165 4.94 24.58 -36.91
CA ILE A 165 4.45 24.20 -35.57
C ILE A 165 4.37 22.67 -35.39
N PRO A 166 3.82 21.88 -36.33
CA PRO A 166 3.79 20.41 -36.18
C PRO A 166 5.20 19.82 -36.04
N VAL A 167 6.14 20.29 -36.86
CA VAL A 167 7.53 19.82 -36.84
C VAL A 167 8.25 20.23 -35.55
N ILE A 168 7.99 21.45 -35.05
CA ILE A 168 8.56 21.94 -33.78
C ILE A 168 8.04 21.08 -32.62
N ALA A 169 6.72 20.82 -32.58
CA ALA A 169 6.11 20.01 -31.53
C ALA A 169 6.65 18.58 -31.52
N GLU A 170 6.69 17.91 -32.68
CA GLU A 170 7.27 16.57 -32.86
C GLU A 170 8.74 16.53 -32.40
N GLN A 171 9.54 17.54 -32.79
CA GLN A 171 10.95 17.62 -32.38
C GLN A 171 11.11 17.81 -30.88
N ILE A 172 10.26 18.64 -30.25
CA ILE A 172 10.31 18.82 -28.80
C ILE A 172 10.01 17.49 -28.11
N VAL A 173 8.92 16.81 -28.48
CA VAL A 173 8.55 15.52 -27.86
C VAL A 173 9.64 14.46 -28.09
N GLY A 174 10.18 14.36 -29.30
CA GLY A 174 11.29 13.46 -29.60
C GLY A 174 12.56 13.76 -28.80
N GLN A 175 12.81 15.03 -28.45
CA GLN A 175 13.94 15.43 -27.61
C GLN A 175 13.71 15.23 -26.11
N LEU A 176 12.45 15.13 -25.64
CA LEU A 176 12.15 14.84 -24.24
C LEU A 176 12.66 13.45 -23.84
N GLY A 177 12.79 12.52 -24.80
CA GLY A 177 13.28 11.16 -24.54
C GLY A 177 12.41 10.37 -23.55
N LEU A 178 11.12 10.71 -23.45
CA LEU A 178 10.18 10.01 -22.59
C LEU A 178 9.99 8.58 -23.10
N PRO A 179 9.93 7.59 -22.22
CA PRO A 179 9.67 6.22 -22.62
C PRO A 179 8.24 6.07 -23.15
N GLU A 180 8.06 5.23 -24.17
CA GLU A 180 6.73 4.88 -24.70
C GLU A 180 5.93 4.02 -23.72
N SER A 181 6.60 3.26 -22.87
CA SER A 181 5.95 2.46 -21.84
C SER A 181 6.81 2.31 -20.59
N LEU A 182 6.15 2.14 -19.45
CA LEU A 182 6.78 1.84 -18.16
C LEU A 182 6.31 0.46 -17.69
N VAL A 183 7.22 -0.50 -17.67
CA VAL A 183 6.97 -1.83 -17.12
C VAL A 183 7.20 -1.78 -15.61
N ILE A 184 6.13 -1.88 -14.82
CA ILE A 184 6.22 -1.72 -13.36
C ILE A 184 7.09 -2.82 -12.74
N GLY A 185 6.99 -4.05 -13.26
CA GLY A 185 7.83 -5.16 -12.82
C GLY A 185 9.32 -4.85 -12.90
N ASP A 186 9.77 -4.18 -13.97
CA ASP A 186 11.17 -3.80 -14.15
C ASP A 186 11.59 -2.71 -13.16
N LEU A 187 10.75 -1.68 -12.98
CA LEU A 187 11.01 -0.61 -12.02
C LEU A 187 11.13 -1.14 -10.59
N VAL A 188 10.22 -2.04 -10.18
CA VAL A 188 10.25 -2.66 -8.85
C VAL A 188 11.46 -3.58 -8.71
N ASN A 189 11.84 -4.34 -9.74
CA ASN A 189 13.02 -5.20 -9.69
C ASN A 189 14.33 -4.40 -9.59
N VAL A 190 14.40 -3.21 -10.19
CA VAL A 190 15.56 -2.31 -10.06
C VAL A 190 15.61 -1.70 -8.66
N MET A 191 14.49 -1.20 -8.14
CA MET A 191 14.45 -0.52 -6.85
C MET A 191 14.53 -1.48 -5.65
N ALA A 192 13.92 -2.66 -5.75
CA ALA A 192 13.70 -3.58 -4.65
C ALA A 192 13.80 -5.06 -5.10
N PRO A 193 14.96 -5.50 -5.62
CA PRO A 193 15.12 -6.83 -6.22
C PRO A 193 14.73 -7.97 -5.26
N GLY A 194 13.91 -8.90 -5.75
CA GLY A 194 13.48 -10.09 -5.01
C GLY A 194 12.44 -9.85 -3.91
N THR A 195 12.01 -8.61 -3.69
CA THR A 195 11.06 -8.25 -2.62
C THR A 195 9.68 -8.88 -2.85
N ILE A 196 9.15 -8.80 -4.07
CA ILE A 196 7.84 -9.39 -4.41
C ILE A 196 7.83 -10.91 -4.16
N SER A 197 8.84 -11.61 -4.65
CA SER A 197 8.99 -13.06 -4.44
C SER A 197 9.13 -13.44 -2.96
N MET A 198 9.91 -12.65 -2.20
CA MET A 198 10.06 -12.85 -0.75
C MET A 198 8.73 -12.65 -0.01
N VAL A 199 8.04 -11.54 -0.25
CA VAL A 199 6.74 -11.23 0.38
C VAL A 199 5.72 -12.29 0.03
N ARG A 200 5.62 -12.70 -1.25
CA ARG A 200 4.73 -13.79 -1.67
C ARG A 200 5.04 -15.10 -0.95
N GLY A 201 6.32 -15.43 -0.76
CA GLY A 201 6.74 -16.59 0.03
C GLY A 201 6.22 -16.54 1.47
N TYR A 202 6.36 -15.39 2.14
CA TYR A 202 5.81 -15.18 3.49
C TYR A 202 4.29 -15.26 3.51
N LEU A 203 3.61 -14.63 2.55
CA LEU A 203 2.15 -14.65 2.46
C LEU A 203 1.61 -16.06 2.20
N SER A 204 2.30 -16.86 1.37
CA SER A 204 1.95 -18.26 1.12
C SER A 204 2.11 -19.12 2.38
N LEU A 205 3.22 -18.95 3.12
CA LEU A 205 3.42 -19.60 4.41
C LEU A 205 2.34 -19.19 5.42
N MET A 206 2.04 -17.89 5.52
CA MET A 206 1.01 -17.38 6.41
C MET A 206 -0.38 -17.88 6.03
N ASN A 207 -0.74 -17.92 4.74
CA ASN A 207 -2.02 -18.45 4.28
C ASN A 207 -2.17 -19.93 4.66
N THR A 208 -1.10 -20.71 4.47
CA THR A 208 -1.09 -22.13 4.83
C THR A 208 -1.27 -22.29 6.33
N TRP A 209 -0.42 -21.65 7.14
CA TRP A 209 -0.32 -21.88 8.59
C TRP A 209 -1.34 -21.10 9.43
N LEU A 210 -1.88 -19.99 8.92
CA LEU A 210 -2.82 -19.10 9.61
C LEU A 210 -4.19 -19.09 8.92
N SER A 211 -4.53 -20.17 8.22
CA SER A 211 -5.89 -20.36 7.71
C SER A 211 -6.90 -20.56 8.84
N ILE A 212 -8.17 -20.27 8.55
CA ILE A 212 -9.25 -20.43 9.52
C ILE A 212 -9.42 -21.89 9.97
N LEU A 213 -9.14 -22.85 9.08
CA LEU A 213 -9.20 -24.28 9.39
C LEU A 213 -8.13 -24.67 10.42
N ILE A 214 -6.90 -24.19 10.26
CA ILE A 214 -5.83 -24.48 11.22
C ILE A 214 -6.10 -23.78 12.55
N LEU A 215 -6.65 -22.55 12.56
CA LEU A 215 -7.09 -21.92 13.81
C LEU A 215 -8.11 -22.79 14.55
N ILE A 216 -9.15 -23.26 13.85
CA ILE A 216 -10.15 -24.15 14.46
C ILE A 216 -9.50 -25.40 15.02
N LEU A 217 -8.57 -26.03 14.27
CA LEU A 217 -7.83 -27.20 14.73
C LEU A 217 -7.01 -26.92 15.99
N VAL A 218 -6.24 -25.83 16.02
CA VAL A 218 -5.40 -25.44 17.17
C VAL A 218 -6.27 -25.19 18.40
N LEU A 219 -7.37 -24.46 18.25
CA LEU A 219 -8.30 -24.19 19.35
C LEU A 219 -8.98 -25.47 19.86
N LEU A 220 -9.34 -26.39 18.96
CA LEU A 220 -9.96 -27.66 19.30
C LEU A 220 -8.98 -28.58 20.05
N VAL A 221 -7.76 -28.73 19.55
CA VAL A 221 -6.70 -29.52 20.21
C VAL A 221 -6.42 -28.95 21.60
N PHE A 222 -6.28 -27.62 21.71
CA PHE A 222 -6.07 -26.96 23.00
C PHE A 222 -7.25 -27.18 23.96
N LEU A 223 -8.48 -27.07 23.48
CA LEU A 223 -9.68 -27.31 24.29
C LEU A 223 -9.72 -28.75 24.83
N ILE A 224 -9.41 -29.75 24.00
CA ILE A 224 -9.33 -31.15 24.42
C ILE A 224 -8.26 -31.32 25.50
N LEU A 225 -7.06 -30.77 25.30
CA LEU A 225 -5.98 -30.85 26.28
C LEU A 225 -6.35 -30.16 27.60
N ALA A 226 -7.01 -29.00 27.55
CA ALA A 226 -7.48 -28.30 28.74
C ALA A 226 -8.51 -29.12 29.53
N ILE A 227 -9.45 -29.76 28.84
CA ILE A 227 -10.45 -30.64 29.46
C ILE A 227 -9.78 -31.88 30.10
N LEU A 228 -8.82 -32.49 29.41
CA LEU A 228 -8.09 -33.66 29.92
C LEU A 228 -7.25 -33.33 31.17
N LEU A 229 -6.68 -32.12 31.25
CA LEU A 229 -5.80 -31.71 32.34
C LEU A 229 -6.54 -31.16 33.57
N LEU A 230 -7.65 -30.43 33.40
CA LEU A 230 -8.36 -29.72 34.48
C LEU A 230 -9.77 -30.23 34.79
N GLN A 231 -10.24 -31.31 34.15
CA GLN A 231 -11.65 -31.76 34.15
C GLN A 231 -12.56 -30.85 33.30
N ARG A 232 -13.72 -31.38 32.90
CA ARG A 232 -14.59 -30.80 31.85
C ARG A 232 -14.96 -29.32 32.09
N SER A 233 -15.45 -28.96 33.26
CA SER A 233 -15.88 -27.58 33.57
C SER A 233 -14.71 -26.60 33.63
N SER A 234 -13.66 -26.91 34.41
CA SER A 234 -12.50 -26.02 34.56
C SER A 234 -11.63 -25.93 33.30
N GLY A 235 -11.55 -27.01 32.51
CA GLY A 235 -10.86 -27.01 31.22
C GLY A 235 -11.53 -26.09 30.20
N MET A 236 -12.86 -26.09 30.13
CA MET A 236 -13.60 -25.13 29.29
C MET A 236 -13.41 -23.69 29.74
N GLN A 237 -13.46 -23.42 31.04
CA GLN A 237 -13.22 -22.08 31.58
C GLN A 237 -11.81 -21.59 31.22
N TRP A 238 -10.79 -22.45 31.39
CA TRP A 238 -9.42 -22.12 31.03
C TRP A 238 -9.28 -21.82 29.54
N ALA A 239 -9.86 -22.68 28.68
CA ALA A 239 -9.83 -22.48 27.24
C ALA A 239 -10.52 -21.18 26.83
N GLY A 240 -11.70 -20.88 27.39
CA GLY A 240 -12.42 -19.63 27.14
C GLY A 240 -11.62 -18.39 27.54
N ILE A 241 -10.96 -18.42 28.70
CA ILE A 241 -10.09 -17.34 29.17
C ILE A 241 -8.91 -17.14 28.20
N THR A 242 -8.21 -18.20 27.81
CA THR A 242 -7.06 -18.10 26.88
C THR A 242 -7.49 -17.53 25.52
N ILE A 243 -8.63 -17.97 24.98
CA ILE A 243 -9.15 -17.48 23.71
C ILE A 243 -9.50 -15.98 23.83
N ALA A 244 -10.22 -15.59 24.89
CA ALA A 244 -10.56 -14.19 25.10
C ALA A 244 -9.32 -13.30 25.31
N LEU A 245 -8.32 -13.80 26.05
CA LEU A 245 -7.05 -13.12 26.26
C LEU A 245 -6.28 -12.91 24.96
N SER A 246 -6.32 -13.86 24.02
CA SER A 246 -5.67 -13.69 22.72
C SER A 246 -6.22 -12.47 21.98
N GLY A 247 -7.55 -12.32 21.92
CA GLY A 247 -8.22 -11.17 21.29
C GLY A 247 -7.96 -9.86 22.05
N ALA A 248 -8.04 -9.88 23.38
CA ALA A 248 -7.81 -8.70 24.20
C ALA A 248 -6.35 -8.19 24.10
N LEU A 249 -5.37 -9.09 24.19
CA LEU A 249 -3.96 -8.75 24.04
C LEU A 249 -3.65 -8.22 22.64
N PHE A 250 -4.27 -8.80 21.61
CA PHE A 250 -4.12 -8.28 20.25
C PHE A 250 -4.60 -6.83 20.14
N LEU A 251 -5.76 -6.49 20.69
CA LEU A 251 -6.26 -5.10 20.67
C LEU A 251 -5.33 -4.13 21.41
N ILE A 252 -4.76 -4.55 22.54
CA ILE A 252 -3.79 -3.75 23.30
C ILE A 252 -2.52 -3.52 22.46
N VAL A 253 -1.91 -4.59 21.94
CA VAL A 253 -0.70 -4.51 21.11
C VAL A 253 -0.95 -3.66 19.87
N LYS A 254 -2.06 -3.91 19.19
CA LYS A 254 -2.49 -3.12 18.04
C LYS A 254 -2.63 -1.63 18.37
N SER A 255 -3.25 -1.28 19.50
CA SER A 255 -3.37 0.12 19.94
C SER A 255 -2.02 0.78 20.24
N ILE A 256 -1.02 0.00 20.66
CA ILE A 256 0.35 0.46 20.92
C ILE A 256 1.08 0.71 19.59
N TYR A 257 0.84 -0.11 18.56
CA TYR A 257 1.57 -0.06 17.29
C TYR A 257 0.83 0.64 16.15
N SER A 258 -0.38 1.16 16.37
CA SER A 258 -1.15 1.87 15.34
C SER A 258 -0.70 3.31 15.06
N SER A 259 0.46 3.73 15.59
CA SER A 259 1.05 5.05 15.32
C SER A 259 2.02 4.96 14.16
N LEU A 260 1.93 5.91 13.24
CA LEU A 260 2.78 5.99 12.05
C LEU A 260 4.28 6.10 12.39
N GLU A 261 4.62 6.91 13.40
CA GLU A 261 5.99 7.06 13.90
C GLU A 261 6.58 5.72 14.35
N ARG A 262 5.77 4.90 15.04
CA ARG A 262 6.21 3.59 15.52
C ARG A 262 6.39 2.61 14.37
N ILE A 263 5.51 2.62 13.38
CA ILE A 263 5.66 1.81 12.17
C ILE A 263 6.94 2.20 11.44
N GLY A 264 7.21 3.50 11.28
CA GLY A 264 8.41 4.01 10.62
C GLY A 264 9.68 3.55 11.32
N SER A 265 9.72 3.70 12.65
CA SER A 265 10.86 3.25 13.46
C SER A 265 11.13 1.75 13.39
N LEU A 266 10.08 0.92 13.26
CA LEU A 266 10.20 -0.54 13.19
C LEU A 266 10.53 -1.05 11.80
N ALA A 267 9.96 -0.43 10.77
CA ALA A 267 10.18 -0.79 9.38
C ALA A 267 11.47 -0.19 8.82
N GLY A 268 12.08 0.77 9.52
CA GLY A 268 13.21 1.55 8.99
C GLY A 268 12.81 2.46 7.84
N ILE A 269 11.53 2.85 7.78
CA ILE A 269 10.97 3.69 6.71
C ILE A 269 10.80 5.11 7.25
N ASP A 270 11.46 6.06 6.60
CA ASP A 270 11.22 7.47 6.84
C ASP A 270 9.99 7.95 6.06
N PHE A 271 8.81 7.79 6.66
CA PHE A 271 7.56 8.28 6.09
C PHE A 271 7.53 9.80 5.91
N GLY A 272 8.40 10.57 6.59
CA GLY A 272 8.51 12.02 6.40
C GLY A 272 9.20 12.42 5.10
N SER A 273 9.95 11.49 4.49
CA SER A 273 10.63 11.70 3.20
C SER A 273 9.74 11.43 1.98
N LEU A 274 8.57 10.82 2.19
CA LEU A 274 7.64 10.54 1.10
C LEU A 274 6.97 11.84 0.64
N PRO A 275 6.70 11.99 -0.66
CA PRO A 275 6.01 13.17 -1.21
C PRO A 275 4.50 13.11 -0.93
N VAL A 276 4.10 12.71 0.28
CA VAL A 276 2.71 12.53 0.69
C VAL A 276 2.48 13.12 2.08
N PRO A 277 1.39 13.90 2.32
CA PRO A 277 1.08 14.44 3.63
C PRO A 277 1.00 13.37 4.71
N THR A 278 1.66 13.60 5.83
CA THR A 278 1.65 12.68 6.98
C THR A 278 0.24 12.39 7.49
N SER A 279 -0.67 13.37 7.42
CA SER A 279 -2.09 13.22 7.79
C SER A 279 -2.82 12.18 6.94
N MET A 280 -2.51 12.10 5.65
CA MET A 280 -3.07 11.11 4.73
C MET A 280 -2.57 9.71 5.09
N LEU A 281 -1.26 9.56 5.28
CA LEU A 281 -0.67 8.30 5.70
C LEU A 281 -1.22 7.83 7.06
N GLU A 282 -1.41 8.76 8.00
CA GLU A 282 -2.09 8.45 9.27
C GLU A 282 -3.53 7.98 9.08
N GLY A 283 -4.27 8.59 8.14
CA GLY A 283 -5.63 8.18 7.78
C GLY A 283 -5.67 6.74 7.27
N ILE A 284 -4.80 6.40 6.31
CA ILE A 284 -4.64 5.07 5.73
C ILE A 284 -4.28 4.04 6.82
N VAL A 285 -3.32 4.37 7.68
CA VAL A 285 -2.90 3.52 8.80
C VAL A 285 -4.04 3.29 9.78
N LYS A 286 -4.73 4.35 10.22
CA LYS A 286 -5.88 4.25 11.13
C LYS A 286 -6.99 3.39 10.54
N TYR A 287 -7.30 3.55 9.26
CA TYR A 287 -8.29 2.75 8.56
C TYR A 287 -7.89 1.26 8.51
N THR A 288 -6.65 0.96 8.11
CA THR A 288 -6.08 -0.40 8.10
C THR A 288 -6.25 -1.07 9.46
N PHE A 289 -5.80 -0.40 10.52
CA PHE A 289 -5.84 -0.91 11.87
C PHE A 289 -7.28 -1.05 12.40
N SER A 290 -8.21 -0.19 12.00
CA SER A 290 -9.63 -0.32 12.37
C SER A 290 -10.24 -1.63 11.87
N GLN A 291 -9.92 -2.04 10.62
CA GLN A 291 -10.43 -3.29 10.04
C GLN A 291 -9.91 -4.54 10.77
N MET A 292 -8.75 -4.46 11.43
CA MET A 292 -8.18 -5.56 12.23
C MET A 292 -8.94 -5.86 13.52
N ASN A 293 -9.84 -4.97 13.97
CA ASN A 293 -10.59 -5.17 15.22
C ASN A 293 -11.58 -6.34 15.14
N LYS A 294 -12.14 -6.61 13.96
CA LYS A 294 -13.25 -7.56 13.77
C LYS A 294 -12.89 -8.97 14.27
N SER A 295 -11.72 -9.49 13.87
CA SER A 295 -11.27 -10.83 14.27
C SER A 295 -10.99 -10.94 15.77
N ALA A 296 -10.48 -9.87 16.38
CA ALA A 296 -10.20 -9.83 17.81
C ALA A 296 -11.48 -9.84 18.65
N ILE A 297 -12.48 -9.05 18.25
CA ILE A 297 -13.79 -9.02 18.90
C ILE A 297 -14.46 -10.40 18.81
N VAL A 298 -14.38 -11.07 17.65
CA VAL A 298 -14.93 -12.43 17.48
C VAL A 298 -14.26 -13.41 18.45
N LEU A 299 -12.93 -13.41 18.58
CA LEU A 299 -12.23 -14.27 19.54
C LEU A 299 -12.62 -13.97 20.99
N ILE A 300 -12.78 -12.69 21.36
CA ILE A 300 -13.26 -12.31 22.69
C ILE A 300 -14.65 -12.91 22.96
N ILE A 301 -15.59 -12.75 22.03
CA ILE A 301 -16.96 -13.28 22.16
C ILE A 301 -16.94 -14.80 22.26
N VAL A 302 -16.22 -15.49 21.38
CA VAL A 302 -16.09 -16.96 21.41
C VAL A 302 -15.49 -17.42 22.74
N GLY A 303 -14.45 -16.75 23.23
CA GLY A 303 -13.84 -17.05 24.53
C GLY A 303 -14.82 -16.90 25.69
N ILE A 304 -15.62 -15.83 25.71
CA ILE A 304 -16.66 -15.58 26.72
C ILE A 304 -17.73 -16.69 26.67
N VAL A 305 -18.18 -17.08 25.48
CA VAL A 305 -19.18 -18.15 25.31
C VAL A 305 -18.65 -19.48 25.82
N VAL A 306 -17.42 -19.86 25.45
CA VAL A 306 -16.78 -21.10 25.92
C VAL A 306 -16.61 -21.10 27.44
N PHE A 307 -16.22 -19.95 28.02
CA PHE A 307 -16.12 -19.78 29.46
C PHE A 307 -17.49 -19.96 30.16
N ALA A 308 -18.54 -19.33 29.63
CA ALA A 308 -19.89 -19.43 30.17
C ALA A 308 -20.44 -20.87 30.11
N VAL A 309 -20.20 -21.59 29.02
CA VAL A 309 -20.55 -23.03 28.93
C VAL A 309 -19.82 -23.83 30.01
N GLY A 310 -18.54 -23.54 30.26
CA GLY A 310 -17.77 -24.16 31.33
C GLY A 310 -18.31 -23.89 32.74
N LEU A 311 -18.95 -22.74 32.98
CA LEU A 311 -19.61 -22.42 34.25
C LEU A 311 -20.89 -23.24 34.49
N VAL A 312 -21.67 -23.49 33.43
CA VAL A 312 -22.96 -24.20 33.53
C VAL A 312 -22.77 -25.72 33.59
N MET A 313 -21.63 -26.25 33.14
CA MET A 313 -21.38 -27.69 33.16
C MET A 313 -21.23 -28.27 34.57
N PRO A 314 -21.87 -29.42 34.86
CA PRO A 314 -21.79 -30.05 36.16
C PRO A 314 -20.34 -30.47 36.47
N LYS A 315 -19.85 -30.09 37.65
CA LYS A 315 -18.56 -30.57 38.16
C LYS A 315 -18.69 -32.04 38.51
N LYS A 316 -17.75 -32.88 38.07
CA LYS A 316 -17.68 -34.27 38.52
C LYS A 316 -17.60 -34.26 40.06
N PRO A 317 -18.40 -35.07 40.79
CA PRO A 317 -18.27 -35.17 42.23
C PRO A 317 -16.83 -35.52 42.57
N LYS A 318 -16.23 -34.85 43.56
CA LYS A 318 -14.96 -35.31 44.13
C LYS A 318 -15.26 -36.68 44.74
N GLU A 319 -14.68 -37.73 44.19
CA GLU A 319 -14.63 -39.03 44.87
C GLU A 319 -13.97 -38.79 46.24
N ALA A 320 -14.73 -39.10 47.29
CA ALA A 320 -14.37 -38.93 48.68
C ALA A 320 -13.41 -40.03 49.13
#